data_AF-A0A820PEK7-F1
#
_entry.id   AF-A0A820PEK7-F1
#
_cell.length_a   1.000
_cell.length_b   1.000
_cell.length_c   1.000
_cell.angle_alpha   90.00
_cell.angle_beta   90.00
_cell.angle_gamma   90.00
#
_symmetry.space_group_name_H-M   'P 1'
#
loop_
_entity.id
_entity.type
_entity.pdbx_description
1 polymer ?
#
loop_
_entity_poly.entity_id
_entity_poly.type
_entity_poly.pdbx_seq_one_letter_code
_entity_poly.pdbx_strand_id
1 'polypeptide(L)'
;MKVDEILRLDNLMLTHINELDVCPYEIDMFAESLEQTQKIVDEFCLHDYSNFPKWIGVIDEKIERKLFDRLQAAITLWKQALIRHEKGKARDKKRMRLKVMN
;
A
#
# COMPACT_ATOMS: atom_id res chain seq x y z
N MET A 1 -6.48 -2.03 33.22
CA MET A 1 -7.78 -2.02 32.49
C MET A 1 -7.84 -0.99 31.36
N LYS A 2 -7.76 0.34 31.58
CA LYS A 2 -7.77 1.30 30.44
C LYS A 2 -6.51 1.25 29.55
N VAL A 3 -5.34 0.94 30.11
CA VAL A 3 -4.07 0.85 29.35
C VAL A 3 -4.02 -0.38 28.46
N ASP A 4 -4.49 -1.52 28.95
CA ASP A 4 -4.48 -2.79 28.22
C ASP A 4 -5.38 -2.74 26.97
N GLU A 5 -6.50 -2.03 27.08
CA GLU A 5 -7.44 -1.79 25.97
C GLU A 5 -6.83 -0.89 24.90
N ILE A 6 -6.19 0.21 25.30
CA ILE A 6 -5.45 1.12 24.39
C ILE A 6 -4.34 0.34 23.65
N LEU A 7 -3.55 -0.46 24.36
CA LEU A 7 -2.48 -1.25 23.74
C LEU A 7 -3.05 -2.29 22.76
N ARG A 8 -4.19 -2.89 23.06
CA ARG A 8 -4.86 -3.83 22.14
C ARG A 8 -5.29 -3.14 20.85
N LEU A 9 -5.96 -2.00 20.96
CA LEU A 9 -6.45 -1.23 19.81
C LEU A 9 -5.30 -0.67 18.95
N ASP A 10 -4.22 -0.19 19.59
CA ASP A 10 -3.02 0.28 18.89
C ASP A 10 -2.36 -0.85 18.08
N ASN A 11 -2.19 -2.04 18.68
CA ASN A 11 -1.64 -3.20 17.98
C ASN A 11 -2.53 -3.68 16.80
N LEU A 12 -3.85 -3.66 16.98
CA LEU A 12 -4.80 -4.04 15.93
C LEU A 12 -4.70 -3.10 14.74
N MET A 13 -4.64 -1.80 15.00
CA MET A 13 -4.48 -0.80 13.96
C MET A 13 -3.14 -0.86 13.25
N LEU A 14 -2.04 -1.04 13.98
CA LEU A 14 -0.74 -1.26 13.36
C LEU A 14 -0.76 -2.50 12.45
N THR A 15 -1.57 -3.51 12.78
CA THR A 15 -1.77 -4.68 11.91
C THR A 15 -2.46 -4.27 10.60
N HIS A 16 -3.58 -3.55 10.66
CA HIS A 16 -4.27 -3.06 9.45
C HIS A 16 -3.41 -2.12 8.60
N ILE A 17 -2.63 -1.25 9.24
CA ILE A 17 -1.69 -0.38 8.53
C ILE A 17 -0.59 -1.20 7.85
N ASN A 18 -0.12 -2.29 8.47
CA ASN A 18 0.87 -3.18 7.84
C ASN A 18 0.30 -4.03 6.71
N GLU A 19 -1.01 -4.33 6.70
CA GLU A 19 -1.66 -5.01 5.58
C GLU A 19 -1.55 -4.21 4.28
N LEU A 20 -1.47 -2.88 4.37
CA LEU A 20 -1.26 -2.01 3.21
C LEU A 20 0.00 -2.42 2.44
N ASP A 21 1.08 -2.86 3.10
CA ASP A 21 2.34 -3.22 2.41
C ASP A 21 2.16 -4.36 1.40
N VAL A 22 1.27 -5.31 1.71
CA VAL A 22 1.18 -6.60 1.02
C VAL A 22 -0.14 -6.81 0.28
N CYS A 23 -1.17 -5.99 0.53
CA CYS A 23 -2.47 -6.17 -0.10
C CYS A 23 -2.41 -6.10 -1.64
N PRO A 24 -3.31 -6.74 -2.39
CA PRO A 24 -3.37 -6.59 -3.84
C PRO A 24 -3.45 -5.12 -4.27
N TYR A 25 -2.99 -4.81 -5.49
CA TYR A 25 -3.15 -3.46 -6.09
C TYR A 25 -4.60 -3.26 -6.58
N GLU A 26 -5.55 -3.37 -5.65
CA GLU A 26 -6.99 -3.26 -5.88
C GLU A 26 -7.54 -2.17 -4.99
N ILE A 27 -8.40 -1.30 -5.54
CA ILE A 27 -8.96 -0.14 -4.83
C ILE A 27 -9.72 -0.62 -3.58
N ASP A 28 -10.50 -1.67 -3.71
CA ASP A 28 -11.33 -2.22 -2.64
C ASP A 28 -10.46 -2.72 -1.48
N MET A 29 -9.29 -3.32 -1.76
CA MET A 29 -8.37 -3.81 -0.73
C MET A 29 -7.70 -2.68 0.05
N PHE A 30 -7.34 -1.57 -0.62
CA PHE A 30 -6.84 -0.39 0.08
C PHE A 30 -7.93 0.27 0.93
N ALA A 31 -9.15 0.39 0.39
CA ALA A 31 -10.28 0.98 1.08
C ALA A 31 -10.62 0.20 2.36
N GLU A 32 -10.64 -1.13 2.30
CA GLU A 32 -10.93 -1.99 3.44
C GLU A 32 -9.93 -1.77 4.59
N SER A 33 -8.62 -1.83 4.34
CA SER A 33 -7.59 -1.63 5.38
C SER A 33 -7.65 -0.21 5.99
N LEU A 34 -7.96 0.80 5.18
CA LEU A 34 -8.13 2.18 5.67
C LEU A 34 -9.41 2.33 6.51
N GLU A 35 -10.50 1.69 6.11
CA GLU A 35 -11.77 1.71 6.85
C GLU A 35 -11.62 1.03 8.22
N GLN A 36 -10.92 -0.11 8.30
CA GLN A 36 -10.64 -0.76 9.59
C GLN A 36 -9.78 0.12 10.49
N THR A 37 -8.78 0.81 9.91
CA THR A 37 -7.96 1.77 10.64
C THR A 37 -8.82 2.92 11.19
N GLN A 38 -9.71 3.50 10.37
CA GLN A 38 -10.59 4.60 10.77
C GLN A 38 -11.54 4.21 11.90
N LYS A 39 -12.11 2.99 11.89
CA LYS A 39 -12.98 2.50 12.97
C LYS A 39 -12.30 2.54 14.33
N ILE A 40 -11.01 2.19 14.38
CA ILE A 40 -10.24 2.20 15.63
C ILE A 40 -9.88 3.63 16.03
N VAL A 41 -9.55 4.51 15.07
CA VAL A 41 -9.36 5.95 15.32
C VAL A 41 -10.62 6.58 15.91
N ASP A 42 -11.81 6.23 15.39
CA ASP A 42 -13.09 6.72 15.89
C ASP A 42 -13.36 6.22 17.32
N GLU A 43 -13.01 4.97 17.63
CA GLU A 43 -13.07 4.43 19.00
C GLU A 43 -12.17 5.23 19.96
N PHE A 44 -10.94 5.57 19.53
CA PHE A 44 -10.04 6.41 20.30
C PHE A 44 -10.55 7.85 20.48
N CYS A 45 -11.22 8.44 19.49
CA CYS A 45 -11.84 9.78 19.59
C CYS A 45 -12.83 9.84 20.77
N LEU A 46 -13.64 8.80 20.94
CA LEU A 46 -14.72 8.76 21.94
C LEU A 46 -14.21 8.77 23.40
N HIS A 47 -12.95 8.40 23.60
CA HIS A 47 -12.34 8.28 24.93
C HIS A 47 -11.54 9.52 25.36
N ASP A 48 -11.52 10.58 24.53
CA ASP A 48 -10.95 11.90 24.80
C ASP A 48 -9.52 11.84 25.39
N TYR A 49 -8.68 10.99 24.79
CA TYR A 49 -7.29 10.87 25.21
C TYR A 49 -6.53 12.15 24.86
N SER A 50 -5.95 12.82 25.86
CA SER A 50 -5.25 14.11 25.70
C SER A 50 -4.10 14.12 24.68
N ASN A 51 -3.55 12.96 24.32
CA ASN A 51 -2.48 12.80 23.33
C ASN A 51 -2.97 12.35 21.94
N PHE A 52 -4.29 12.24 21.75
CA PHE A 52 -4.91 11.68 20.55
C PHE A 52 -4.54 12.41 19.24
N PRO A 53 -4.51 13.76 19.15
CA PRO A 53 -4.15 14.44 17.91
C PRO A 53 -2.72 14.16 17.44
N LYS A 54 -1.77 14.07 18.40
CA LYS A 54 -0.38 13.72 18.09
C LYS A 54 -0.28 12.29 17.56
N TRP A 55 -1.04 11.39 18.17
CA TRP A 55 -1.06 9.99 17.79
C TRP A 55 -1.72 9.80 16.40
N ILE A 56 -2.80 10.51 16.07
CA ILE A 56 -3.37 10.54 14.70
C ILE A 56 -2.30 10.96 13.69
N GLY A 57 -1.56 12.04 13.95
CA GLY A 57 -0.52 12.51 13.03
C GLY A 57 0.56 11.45 12.75
N VAL A 58 0.90 10.62 13.75
CA VAL A 58 1.84 9.49 13.56
C VAL A 58 1.23 8.37 12.71
N ILE A 59 -0.08 8.11 12.86
CA ILE A 59 -0.82 7.13 12.05
C ILE A 59 -0.92 7.60 10.60
N ASP A 60 -1.28 8.86 10.38
CA ASP A 60 -1.36 9.47 9.05
C ASP A 60 -0.01 9.37 8.32
N GLU A 61 1.09 9.77 8.98
CA GLU A 61 2.43 9.69 8.40
C GLU A 61 2.82 8.24 8.02
N LYS A 62 2.43 7.26 8.84
CA LYS A 62 2.67 5.84 8.55
C LYS A 62 1.88 5.38 7.34
N ILE A 63 0.60 5.73 7.25
CA ILE A 63 -0.26 5.38 6.12
C ILE A 63 0.28 6.01 4.83
N GLU A 64 0.58 7.31 4.86
CA GLU A 64 1.14 8.04 3.72
C GLU A 64 2.45 7.42 3.23
N ARG A 65 3.36 7.09 4.16
CA ARG A 65 4.64 6.45 3.82
C ARG A 65 4.42 5.13 3.09
N LYS A 66 3.56 4.26 3.60
CA LYS A 66 3.29 2.95 3.00
C LYS A 66 2.68 3.09 1.62
N LEU A 67 1.66 3.95 1.47
CA LEU A 67 1.04 4.20 0.17
C LEU A 67 2.02 4.77 -0.85
N PHE A 68 2.89 5.68 -0.41
CA PHE A 68 3.95 6.24 -1.25
C PHE A 68 4.93 5.16 -1.73
N ASP A 69 5.44 4.32 -0.82
CA ASP A 69 6.39 3.25 -1.15
C ASP A 69 5.78 2.25 -2.14
N ARG A 70 4.50 1.93 -1.97
CA ARG A 70 3.77 1.05 -2.91
C ARG A 70 3.56 1.67 -4.27
N LEU A 71 3.19 2.95 -4.33
CA LEU A 71 3.06 3.67 -5.59
C LEU A 71 4.40 3.69 -6.34
N GLN A 72 5.50 3.94 -5.61
CA GLN A 72 6.84 3.96 -6.18
C GLN A 72 7.26 2.58 -6.71
N ALA A 73 6.93 1.51 -5.98
CA ALA A 73 7.16 0.12 -6.42
C ALA A 73 6.33 -0.20 -7.68
N ALA A 74 5.05 0.14 -7.69
CA ALA A 74 4.17 -0.05 -8.84
C ALA A 74 4.73 0.66 -10.08
N ILE A 75 5.03 1.96 -10.01
CA ILE A 75 5.59 2.74 -11.13
C ILE A 75 6.87 2.07 -11.67
N THR A 76 7.74 1.58 -10.79
CA THR A 76 8.97 0.89 -11.17
C THR A 76 8.68 -0.41 -11.93
N LEU A 77 7.73 -1.22 -11.44
CA LEU A 77 7.30 -2.46 -12.08
C LEU A 77 6.67 -2.20 -13.45
N TRP A 78 5.78 -1.21 -13.55
CA TRP A 78 5.14 -0.81 -14.81
C TRP A 78 6.19 -0.34 -15.83
N LYS A 79 7.16 0.48 -15.42
CA LYS A 79 8.28 0.90 -16.28
C LYS A 79 9.07 -0.31 -16.79
N GLN A 80 9.40 -1.27 -15.93
CA GLN A 80 10.12 -2.48 -16.32
C GLN A 80 9.30 -3.36 -17.28
N ALA A 81 8.01 -3.52 -17.03
CA ALA A 81 7.10 -4.29 -17.87
C ALA A 81 7.00 -3.69 -19.29
N LEU A 82 6.86 -2.37 -19.38
CA LEU A 82 6.82 -1.65 -20.66
C LEU A 82 8.12 -1.80 -21.46
N ILE A 83 9.28 -1.58 -20.82
CA ILE A 83 10.59 -1.76 -21.47
C ILE A 83 10.78 -3.21 -21.94
N ARG A 84 10.37 -4.19 -21.12
CA ARG A 84 10.46 -5.62 -21.49
C ARG A 84 9.60 -5.92 -22.71
N HIS A 85 8.39 -5.38 -22.75
CA HIS A 85 7.46 -5.54 -23.86
C HIS A 85 8.02 -4.95 -25.17
N GLU A 86 8.59 -3.74 -25.14
CA GLU A 86 9.25 -3.13 -26.31
C GLU A 86 10.42 -3.97 -26.82
N LYS A 87 11.28 -4.46 -25.92
CA LYS A 87 12.40 -5.36 -26.25
C LYS A 87 11.92 -6.70 -26.81
N GLY A 88 10.76 -7.19 -26.39
CA GLY A 88 10.11 -8.38 -26.96
C GLY A 88 9.74 -8.14 -28.42
N LYS A 89 8.98 -7.08 -28.69
CA LYS A 89 8.57 -6.68 -30.06
C LYS A 89 9.75 -6.53 -31.02
N ALA A 90 10.84 -5.90 -30.56
CA ALA A 90 12.04 -5.74 -31.38
C ALA A 90 12.69 -7.09 -31.76
N ARG A 91 12.74 -8.04 -30.80
CA ARG A 91 13.28 -9.39 -31.02
C ARG A 91 12.42 -10.18 -32.01
N ASP A 92 11.10 -10.12 -31.87
CA ASP A 92 10.16 -10.81 -32.76
C ASP A 92 10.24 -10.27 -34.20
N LYS A 93 10.33 -8.94 -34.35
CA LYS A 93 10.52 -8.30 -35.66
C LYS A 93 11.84 -8.72 -36.32
N LYS A 94 12.93 -8.82 -35.54
CA LYS A 94 14.23 -9.31 -36.05
C LYS A 94 14.14 -10.77 -36.50
N ARG A 95 13.46 -11.63 -35.73
CA ARG A 95 13.25 -13.04 -36.07
C ARG A 95 12.43 -13.21 -37.35
N MET A 96 11.39 -12.42 -37.55
CA MET A 96 10.60 -12.45 -38.79
C MET A 96 11.43 -12.05 -40.01
N ARG A 97 12.25 -10.98 -39.91
CA ARG A 97 13.14 -10.56 -41.01
C ARG A 97 14.14 -11.64 -41.41
N LEU A 98 14.74 -12.32 -40.43
CA LEU A 98 15.69 -13.43 -40.69
C LEU A 98 15.04 -14.61 -41.41
N LYS A 99 13.78 -14.95 -41.11
CA LYS A 99 13.04 -16.02 -41.79
C LYS A 99 12.70 -15.71 -43.25
N VAL A 100 12.62 -14.44 -43.63
CA VAL A 100 12.32 -14.02 -45.02
C VAL A 100 13.59 -14.02 -45.89
N MET A 101 14.78 -14.05 -45.28
CA MET A 101 16.07 -13.96 -45.97
C MET A 101 16.74 -15.33 -46.22
N ASN A 102 16.18 -16.43 -45.70
CA ASN A 102 16.63 -17.81 -45.91
C ASN A 102 15.57 -18.59 -46.69
#